data_AF-A0A1A8GFG2-F1
#
_entry.id   AF-A0A1A8GFG2-F1
#
_cell.length_a   1.000
_cell.length_b   1.000
_cell.length_c   1.000
_cell.angle_alpha   90.00
_cell.angle_beta   90.00
_cell.angle_gamma   90.00
#
_symmetry.space_group_name_H-M   'P 1'
#
loop_
_entity.id
_entity.type
_entity.pdbx_description
1 polymer ?
#
loop_
_entity_poly.entity_id
_entity_poly.type
_entity_poly.pdbx_seq_one_letter_code
_entity_poly.pdbx_strand_id
1 'polypeptide(L)'
;IMDQKLNMEGLEMRLQALENRMYGDRKNKSGKPIKCAESLARIQAGLTNTANKRERVKILHKKIEDLMKYLDPQFTDHMTLPDAMKLEFILAEEEFLLSQAALLEQVNTLQPLLDSTYIRDVPEHATKLQRLSQIHVKQQDQTETQSLEVKKLFEEYNKTMFLLSKQFTQWDETLRKMEEAKGIRPVE
;
A
#
# COMPACT_ATOMS: atom_id res chain seq x y z
N ILE A 1 5.67 9.04 28.50
CA ILE A 1 6.00 9.85 29.70
C ILE A 1 6.85 11.08 29.31
N MET A 2 7.92 10.94 28.50
CA MET A 2 8.73 12.07 28.03
C MET A 2 7.97 13.08 27.15
N ASP A 3 7.16 12.61 26.18
CA ASP A 3 6.34 13.49 25.32
C ASP A 3 5.30 14.31 26.08
N GLN A 4 4.73 13.75 27.14
CA GLN A 4 3.75 14.47 27.98
C GLN A 4 4.42 15.59 28.79
N LYS A 5 5.68 15.40 29.22
CA LYS A 5 6.46 16.46 29.89
C LYS A 5 6.85 17.58 28.93
N LEU A 6 7.31 17.26 27.71
CA LEU A 6 7.64 18.24 26.68
C LEU A 6 6.42 19.10 26.30
N ASN A 7 5.24 18.48 26.16
CA ASN A 7 4.00 19.21 25.90
C ASN A 7 3.58 20.10 27.08
N MET A 8 3.81 19.66 28.31
CA MET A 8 3.50 20.44 29.51
C MET A 8 4.44 21.64 29.67
N GLU A 9 5.74 21.45 29.46
CA GLU A 9 6.76 22.53 29.46
C GLU A 9 6.51 23.53 28.32
N GLY A 10 6.12 23.07 27.13
CA GLY A 10 5.73 23.94 26.03
C GLY A 10 4.46 24.76 26.32
N LEU A 11 3.51 24.18 27.04
CA LEU A 11 2.29 24.88 27.48
C LEU A 11 2.62 25.93 28.56
N GLU A 12 3.49 25.59 29.50
CA GLU A 12 3.94 26.46 30.58
C GLU A 12 4.72 27.67 30.04
N MET A 13 5.60 27.47 29.07
CA MET A 13 6.30 28.56 28.37
C MET A 13 5.33 29.50 27.64
N ARG A 14 4.30 28.95 26.98
CA ARG A 14 3.27 29.76 26.31
C ARG A 14 2.41 30.53 27.31
N LEU A 15 2.05 29.91 28.43
CA LEU A 15 1.34 30.55 29.53
C LEU A 15 2.16 31.71 30.11
N GLN A 16 3.43 31.47 30.40
CA GLN A 16 4.33 32.50 30.92
C GLN A 16 4.53 33.64 29.93
N ALA A 17 4.64 33.36 28.62
CA ALA A 17 4.68 34.39 27.59
C ALA A 17 3.38 35.21 27.50
N LEU A 18 2.21 34.56 27.66
CA LEU A 18 0.91 35.24 27.69
C LEU A 18 0.75 36.09 28.96
N GLU A 19 1.14 35.57 30.12
CA GLU A 19 1.12 36.31 31.39
C GLU A 19 2.04 37.53 31.33
N ASN A 20 3.25 37.38 30.80
CA ASN A 20 4.19 38.48 30.60
C ASN A 20 3.66 39.52 29.61
N ARG A 21 2.93 39.12 28.55
CA ARG A 21 2.30 40.08 27.62
C ARG A 21 1.10 40.81 28.22
N MET A 22 0.31 40.13 29.05
CA MET A 22 -0.91 40.69 29.64
C MET A 22 -0.66 41.56 30.86
N TYR A 23 0.25 41.14 31.73
CA TYR A 23 0.58 41.84 32.98
C TYR A 23 1.86 42.67 32.88
N GLY A 24 2.70 42.44 31.86
CA GLY A 24 4.00 43.10 31.71
C GLY A 24 4.94 42.79 32.88
N ASP A 25 6.09 43.49 32.90
CA ASP A 25 7.01 43.50 34.06
C ASP A 25 6.40 44.21 35.30
N ARG A 26 5.22 44.79 35.13
CA ARG A 26 4.40 45.34 36.23
C ARG A 26 3.46 44.26 36.74
N LYS A 27 4.02 43.28 37.46
CA LYS A 27 3.24 42.51 38.43
C LYS A 27 2.54 43.50 39.36
N ASN A 28 1.24 43.69 39.13
CA ASN A 28 0.39 44.63 39.84
C ASN A 28 0.59 44.46 41.35
N LYS A 29 1.30 45.39 42.00
CA LYS A 29 1.49 45.43 43.47
C LYS A 29 0.18 45.60 44.24
N SER A 30 -0.91 45.88 43.55
CA SER A 30 -2.28 45.83 44.06
C SER A 30 -3.02 44.75 43.27
N GLY A 31 -3.38 43.63 43.89
CA GLY A 31 -4.03 42.45 43.26
C GLY A 31 -5.41 42.68 42.63
N LYS A 32 -5.56 43.75 41.84
CA LYS A 32 -6.73 44.04 41.02
C LYS A 32 -6.48 43.46 39.63
N PRO A 33 -7.41 42.66 39.08
CA PRO A 33 -7.30 42.14 37.73
C PRO A 33 -7.22 43.33 36.76
N ILE A 34 -6.25 43.29 35.85
CA ILE A 34 -6.17 44.31 34.80
C ILE A 34 -7.43 44.13 33.96
N LYS A 35 -8.31 45.13 33.98
CA LYS A 35 -9.56 45.10 33.21
C LYS A 35 -9.29 45.44 31.74
N CYS A 36 -8.44 44.65 31.08
CA CYS A 36 -8.07 44.84 29.68
C CYS A 36 -9.30 44.95 28.79
N ALA A 37 -10.34 44.15 29.06
CA ALA A 37 -11.61 44.19 28.35
C ALA A 37 -12.34 45.53 28.50
N GLU A 38 -12.41 46.11 29.70
CA GLU A 38 -13.06 47.40 29.92
C GLU A 38 -12.24 48.56 29.31
N SER A 39 -10.91 48.52 29.43
CA SER A 39 -10.05 49.52 28.79
C SER A 39 -10.09 49.43 27.26
N LEU A 40 -10.12 48.22 26.71
CA LEU A 40 -10.22 47.99 25.27
C LEU A 40 -11.59 48.39 24.75
N ALA A 41 -12.68 48.09 25.47
CA ALA A 41 -14.02 48.57 25.15
C ALA A 41 -14.09 50.11 25.19
N ARG A 42 -13.42 50.76 26.14
CA ARG A 42 -13.35 52.23 26.22
C ARG A 42 -12.57 52.83 25.05
N ILE A 43 -11.45 52.22 24.67
CA ILE A 43 -10.65 52.62 23.51
C ILE A 43 -11.46 52.43 22.22
N GLN A 44 -12.14 51.29 22.07
CA GLN A 44 -13.00 50.98 20.93
C GLN A 44 -14.17 51.97 20.82
N ALA A 45 -14.81 52.33 21.93
CA ALA A 45 -15.87 53.33 21.96
C ALA A 45 -15.33 54.72 21.58
N GLY A 46 -14.14 55.10 22.09
CA GLY A 46 -13.46 56.34 21.72
C GLY A 46 -13.07 56.39 20.24
N LEU A 47 -12.58 55.27 19.70
CA LEU A 47 -12.21 55.13 18.30
C LEU A 47 -13.42 55.18 17.38
N THR A 48 -14.50 54.48 17.73
CA THR A 48 -15.78 54.52 16.99
C THR A 48 -16.38 55.93 16.98
N ASN A 49 -16.37 56.61 18.13
CA ASN A 49 -16.85 57.99 18.23
C ASN A 49 -16.00 58.97 17.41
N THR A 50 -14.69 58.78 17.38
CA THR A 50 -13.76 59.61 16.60
C THR A 50 -13.88 59.34 15.10
N ALA A 51 -14.04 58.07 14.71
CA ALA A 51 -14.31 57.67 13.34
C ALA A 51 -15.64 58.28 12.84
N ASN A 52 -16.71 58.23 13.64
CA ASN A 52 -18.00 58.80 13.26
C ASN A 52 -18.00 60.33 13.14
N LYS A 53 -17.14 61.04 13.89
CA LYS A 53 -16.99 62.50 13.79
C LYS A 53 -16.05 62.98 12.68
N ARG A 54 -15.13 62.12 12.23
CA ARG A 54 -14.15 62.45 11.18
C ARG A 54 -14.19 61.39 10.09
N GLU A 55 -14.88 61.68 8.99
CA GLU A 55 -15.01 60.76 7.84
C GLU A 55 -13.66 60.26 7.30
N ARG A 56 -12.60 61.09 7.32
CA ARG A 56 -11.24 60.63 6.95
C ARG A 56 -10.69 59.53 7.86
N VAL A 57 -10.99 59.57 9.16
CA VAL A 57 -10.57 58.55 10.15
C VAL A 57 -11.39 57.27 9.98
N LYS A 58 -12.68 57.39 9.64
CA LYS A 58 -13.55 56.25 9.31
C LYS A 58 -13.10 55.51 8.06
N ILE A 59 -12.73 56.25 7.02
CA ILE A 59 -12.17 55.68 5.79
C ILE A 59 -10.83 55.00 6.09
N LEU A 60 -9.95 55.64 6.88
CA LEU A 60 -8.68 55.05 7.27
C LEU A 60 -8.89 53.76 8.09
N HIS A 61 -9.77 53.76 9.08
CA HIS A 61 -10.05 52.60 9.93
C HIS A 61 -10.59 51.41 9.13
N LYS A 62 -11.45 51.66 8.13
CA LYS A 62 -11.91 50.64 7.18
C LYS A 62 -10.79 50.14 6.27
N LYS A 63 -9.94 51.05 5.79
CA LYS A 63 -8.83 50.71 4.89
C LYS A 63 -7.62 50.12 5.60
N ILE A 64 -7.50 50.22 6.93
CA ILE A 64 -6.37 49.67 7.70
C ILE A 64 -6.28 48.15 7.50
N GLU A 65 -7.40 47.43 7.54
CA GLU A 65 -7.38 45.98 7.30
C GLU A 65 -6.90 45.63 5.89
N ASP A 66 -7.35 46.39 4.88
CA ASP A 66 -6.90 46.18 3.50
C ASP A 66 -5.44 46.62 3.31
N LEU A 67 -5.02 47.74 3.90
CA LEU A 67 -3.63 48.21 3.89
C LEU A 67 -2.68 47.22 4.59
N MET A 68 -3.12 46.55 5.66
CA MET A 68 -2.35 45.48 6.29
C MET A 68 -2.17 44.28 5.36
N LYS A 69 -3.17 43.95 4.53
CA LYS A 69 -3.02 42.91 3.49
C LYS A 69 -2.03 43.33 2.42
N TYR A 70 -2.06 44.60 1.99
CA TYR A 70 -1.10 45.13 1.01
C TYR A 70 0.31 45.35 1.56
N LEU A 71 0.48 45.39 2.89
CA LEU A 71 1.80 45.44 3.54
C LEU A 71 2.42 44.05 3.76
N ASP A 72 1.66 42.96 3.57
CA ASP A 72 2.20 41.61 3.61
C ASP A 72 3.03 41.36 2.35
N PRO A 73 4.37 41.17 2.46
CA PRO A 73 5.23 40.93 1.31
C PRO A 73 4.77 39.74 0.47
N GLN A 74 4.18 38.72 1.10
CA GLN A 74 3.67 37.53 0.43
C GLN A 74 2.47 37.84 -0.48
N PHE A 75 1.69 38.87 -0.16
CA PHE A 75 0.54 39.29 -0.96
C PHE A 75 0.96 40.18 -2.13
N THR A 76 1.92 41.08 -1.93
CA THR A 76 2.46 41.92 -3.00
C THR A 76 3.24 41.13 -4.03
N ASP A 77 4.08 40.19 -3.60
CA ASP A 77 4.92 39.39 -4.52
C ASP A 77 4.08 38.54 -5.49
N HIS A 78 2.94 38.02 -5.02
CA HIS A 78 2.00 37.27 -5.87
C HIS A 78 1.21 38.17 -6.85
N MET A 79 0.94 39.43 -6.48
CA MET A 79 0.23 40.37 -7.35
C MET A 79 1.14 41.06 -8.38
N THR A 80 2.44 41.18 -8.11
CA THR A 80 3.34 42.01 -8.91
C THR A 80 4.09 41.28 -10.01
N LEU A 81 3.87 39.98 -10.23
CA LEU A 81 4.58 39.26 -11.29
C LEU A 81 4.18 39.85 -12.66
N PRO A 82 5.08 40.59 -13.35
CA PRO A 82 4.74 41.25 -14.59
C PRO A 82 4.45 40.21 -15.68
N ASP A 83 3.55 40.52 -16.62
CA ASP A 83 3.17 39.55 -17.65
C ASP A 83 4.34 39.14 -18.55
N ALA A 84 5.32 40.04 -18.75
CA ALA A 84 6.58 39.70 -19.42
C ALA A 84 7.38 38.63 -18.66
N MET A 85 7.40 38.67 -17.32
CA MET A 85 8.10 37.68 -16.50
C MET A 85 7.39 36.33 -16.49
N LYS A 86 6.04 36.33 -16.52
CA LYS A 86 5.25 35.09 -16.69
C LYS A 86 5.55 34.42 -18.03
N LEU A 87 5.68 35.20 -19.10
CA LEU A 87 6.02 34.69 -20.42
C LEU A 87 7.41 34.04 -20.41
N GLU A 88 8.42 34.74 -19.90
CA GLU A 88 9.79 34.21 -19.79
C GLU A 88 9.83 32.95 -18.91
N PHE A 89 9.05 32.90 -17.83
CA PHE A 89 8.96 31.72 -16.98
C PHE A 89 8.35 30.52 -17.71
N ILE A 90 7.28 30.74 -18.47
CA ILE A 90 6.64 29.67 -19.27
C ILE A 90 7.58 29.16 -20.36
N LEU A 91 8.31 30.06 -21.04
CA LEU A 91 9.27 29.69 -22.07
C LEU A 91 10.49 28.96 -21.49
N ALA A 92 11.00 29.41 -20.34
CA ALA A 92 12.10 28.74 -19.65
C ALA A 92 11.71 27.33 -19.16
N GLU A 93 10.46 27.14 -18.73
CA GLU A 93 9.93 25.87 -18.23
C GLU A 93 9.17 25.07 -19.30
N GLU A 94 9.24 25.45 -20.58
CA GLU A 94 8.46 24.81 -21.66
C GLU A 94 8.80 23.31 -21.78
N GLU A 95 10.09 22.98 -21.80
CA GLU A 95 10.55 21.59 -21.88
C GLU A 95 10.11 20.78 -20.65
N PHE A 96 10.19 21.38 -19.46
CA PHE A 96 9.73 20.76 -18.22
C PHE A 96 8.22 20.48 -18.26
N LEU A 97 7.40 21.46 -18.67
CA LEU A 97 5.95 21.32 -18.78
C LEU A 97 5.57 20.24 -19.81
N LEU A 98 6.24 20.19 -20.95
CA LEU A 98 6.01 19.16 -21.98
C LEU A 98 6.40 17.77 -21.47
N SER A 99 7.54 17.65 -20.77
CA SER A 99 7.97 16.38 -20.18
C SER A 99 6.96 15.88 -19.13
N GLN A 100 6.43 16.78 -18.30
CA GLN A 100 5.43 16.42 -17.31
C GLN A 100 4.09 16.08 -17.92
N ALA A 101 3.66 16.78 -18.98
CA ALA A 101 2.45 16.43 -19.70
C ALA A 101 2.55 15.02 -20.31
N ALA A 102 3.68 14.67 -20.91
CA ALA A 102 3.92 13.35 -21.48
C ALA A 102 3.91 12.25 -20.40
N LEU A 103 4.53 12.50 -19.25
CA LEU A 103 4.50 11.56 -18.11
C LEU A 103 3.07 11.41 -17.55
N LEU A 104 2.31 12.49 -17.48
CA LEU A 104 0.95 12.46 -16.96
C LEU A 104 0.00 11.73 -17.93
N GLU A 105 0.21 11.87 -19.24
CA GLU A 105 -0.47 11.08 -20.26
C GLU A 105 -0.15 9.59 -20.11
N GLN A 106 1.12 9.22 -19.91
CA GLN A 106 1.51 7.84 -19.64
C GLN A 106 0.80 7.28 -18.40
N VAL A 107 0.78 8.03 -17.29
CA VAL A 107 0.07 7.63 -16.08
C VAL A 107 -1.43 7.43 -16.35
N ASN A 108 -2.05 8.34 -17.10
CA ASN A 108 -3.47 8.23 -17.48
C ASN A 108 -3.75 6.98 -18.32
N THR A 109 -2.86 6.61 -19.24
CA THR A 109 -3.00 5.38 -20.05
C THR A 109 -2.85 4.10 -19.21
N LEU A 110 -2.07 4.15 -18.13
CA LEU A 110 -1.83 3.01 -17.24
C LEU A 110 -2.91 2.87 -16.16
N GLN A 111 -3.66 3.93 -15.85
CA GLN A 111 -4.71 3.92 -14.82
C GLN A 111 -5.74 2.78 -15.01
N PRO A 112 -6.25 2.46 -16.21
CA PRO A 112 -7.19 1.37 -16.41
C PRO A 112 -6.62 -0.03 -16.12
N LEU A 113 -5.29 -0.20 -16.10
CA LEU A 113 -4.66 -1.49 -15.80
C LEU A 113 -4.78 -1.83 -14.31
N LEU A 114 -4.91 -0.83 -13.43
CA LEU A 114 -5.10 -1.05 -11.99
C LEU A 114 -6.46 -1.69 -11.69
N ASP A 115 -7.49 -1.35 -12.47
CA ASP A 115 -8.84 -1.91 -12.37
C ASP A 115 -9.04 -3.17 -13.21
N SER A 116 -7.95 -3.73 -13.76
CA SER A 116 -8.01 -4.92 -14.59
C SER A 116 -8.60 -6.11 -13.83
N THR A 117 -9.63 -6.73 -14.41
CA THR A 117 -10.27 -7.92 -13.86
C THR A 117 -9.27 -9.06 -13.67
N TYR A 118 -8.25 -9.15 -14.53
CA TYR A 118 -7.21 -10.16 -14.43
C TYR A 118 -6.40 -10.07 -13.14
N ILE A 119 -6.14 -8.85 -12.63
CA ILE A 119 -5.43 -8.63 -11.36
C ILE A 119 -6.37 -8.90 -10.18
N ARG A 120 -7.62 -8.44 -10.29
CA ARG A 120 -8.64 -8.63 -9.24
C ARG A 120 -8.96 -10.10 -9.00
N ASP A 121 -9.00 -10.90 -10.05
CA ASP A 121 -9.44 -12.30 -9.98
C ASP A 121 -8.26 -13.26 -9.65
N VAL A 122 -7.03 -12.75 -9.49
CA VAL A 122 -5.84 -13.57 -9.12
C VAL A 122 -6.07 -14.41 -7.85
N PRO A 123 -6.62 -13.87 -6.75
CA PRO A 123 -6.85 -14.66 -5.53
C PRO A 123 -7.78 -15.86 -5.78
N GLU A 124 -8.82 -15.68 -6.61
CA GLU A 124 -9.73 -16.77 -6.97
C GLU A 124 -8.98 -17.87 -7.75
N HIS A 125 -8.20 -17.48 -8.76
CA HIS A 125 -7.40 -18.43 -9.53
C HIS A 125 -6.35 -19.14 -8.66
N ALA A 126 -5.73 -18.43 -7.71
CA ALA A 126 -4.77 -19.00 -6.77
C ALA A 126 -5.40 -20.10 -5.90
N THR A 127 -6.62 -19.89 -5.39
CA THR A 127 -7.34 -20.92 -4.61
C THR A 127 -7.68 -22.14 -5.44
N LYS A 128 -8.14 -21.96 -6.70
CA LYS A 128 -8.42 -23.06 -7.64
C LYS A 128 -7.14 -23.83 -7.95
N LEU A 129 -6.03 -23.13 -8.18
CA LEU A 129 -4.73 -23.75 -8.46
C LEU A 129 -4.20 -24.52 -7.25
N GLN A 130 -4.35 -24.00 -6.04
CA GLN A 130 -3.97 -24.69 -4.81
C GLN A 130 -4.75 -25.99 -4.64
N ARG A 131 -6.07 -25.96 -4.89
CA ARG A 131 -6.91 -27.17 -4.87
C ARG A 131 -6.47 -28.18 -5.93
N LEU A 132 -6.20 -27.71 -7.15
CA LEU A 132 -5.72 -28.58 -8.23
C LEU A 132 -4.37 -29.21 -7.90
N SER A 133 -3.45 -28.44 -7.31
CA SER A 133 -2.15 -28.94 -6.86
C SER A 133 -2.29 -30.06 -5.82
N GLN A 134 -3.19 -29.91 -4.84
CA GLN A 134 -3.47 -30.98 -3.87
C GLN A 134 -4.05 -32.25 -4.53
N ILE A 135 -4.92 -32.08 -5.53
CA ILE A 135 -5.47 -33.22 -6.28
C ILE A 135 -4.35 -33.91 -7.08
N HIS A 136 -3.48 -33.13 -7.72
CA HIS A 136 -2.38 -33.65 -8.52
C HIS A 136 -1.40 -34.46 -7.66
N VAL A 137 -1.03 -33.97 -6.47
CA VAL A 137 -0.18 -34.73 -5.53
C VAL A 137 -0.82 -36.07 -5.19
N LYS A 138 -2.12 -36.09 -4.84
CA LYS A 138 -2.84 -37.35 -4.54
C LYS A 138 -2.88 -38.30 -5.74
N GLN A 139 -3.10 -37.78 -6.94
CA GLN A 139 -3.11 -38.58 -8.17
C GLN A 139 -1.73 -39.16 -8.47
N GLN A 140 -0.66 -38.40 -8.23
CA GLN A 140 0.70 -38.86 -8.39
C GLN A 140 1.02 -40.02 -7.43
N ASP A 141 0.69 -39.87 -6.13
CA ASP A 141 0.87 -40.93 -5.14
C ASP A 141 0.07 -42.19 -5.51
N GLN A 142 -1.19 -42.04 -5.93
CA GLN A 142 -2.03 -43.15 -6.38
C GLN A 142 -1.45 -43.83 -7.62
N THR A 143 -0.95 -43.07 -8.59
CA THR A 143 -0.36 -43.63 -9.81
C THR A 143 0.90 -44.43 -9.50
N GLU A 144 1.73 -43.95 -8.56
CA GLU A 144 2.93 -44.65 -8.12
C GLU A 144 2.58 -45.96 -7.41
N THR A 145 1.64 -45.93 -6.45
CA THR A 145 1.20 -47.14 -5.74
C THR A 145 0.61 -48.18 -6.70
N GLN A 146 -0.28 -47.79 -7.61
CA GLN A 146 -0.83 -48.69 -8.62
C GLN A 146 0.24 -49.24 -9.57
N SER A 147 1.21 -48.41 -9.99
CA SER A 147 2.32 -48.85 -10.82
C SER A 147 3.16 -49.92 -10.12
N LEU A 148 3.41 -49.76 -8.82
CA LEU A 148 4.14 -50.74 -8.00
C LEU A 148 3.36 -52.05 -7.84
N GLU A 149 2.05 -51.98 -7.61
CA GLU A 149 1.20 -53.17 -7.51
C GLU A 149 1.16 -53.95 -8.83
N VAL A 150 1.00 -53.25 -9.95
CA VAL A 150 1.03 -53.86 -11.29
C VAL A 150 2.37 -54.53 -11.57
N LYS A 151 3.49 -53.87 -11.22
CA LYS A 151 4.83 -54.48 -11.35
C LYS A 151 4.97 -55.75 -10.53
N LYS A 152 4.53 -55.76 -9.27
CA LYS A 152 4.53 -56.95 -8.41
C LYS A 152 3.70 -58.08 -9.02
N LEU A 153 2.52 -57.77 -9.54
CA LEU A 153 1.66 -58.76 -10.17
C LEU A 153 2.32 -59.38 -11.41
N PHE A 154 3.01 -58.57 -12.22
CA PHE A 154 3.81 -59.07 -13.34
C PHE A 154 4.97 -59.95 -12.88
N GLU A 155 5.66 -59.60 -11.80
CA GLU A 155 6.74 -60.43 -11.23
C GLU A 155 6.21 -61.78 -10.74
N GLU A 156 5.07 -61.81 -10.04
CA GLU A 156 4.43 -63.04 -9.57
C GLU A 156 3.93 -63.91 -10.74
N TYR A 157 3.32 -63.29 -11.75
CA TYR A 157 2.92 -63.97 -12.98
C TYR A 157 4.13 -64.58 -13.71
N ASN A 158 5.21 -63.82 -13.89
CA ASN A 158 6.42 -64.32 -14.54
C ASN A 158 7.04 -65.48 -13.76
N LYS A 159 7.06 -65.39 -12.43
CA LYS A 159 7.58 -66.45 -11.56
C LYS A 159 6.74 -67.72 -11.64
N THR A 160 5.42 -67.59 -11.56
CA THR A 160 4.50 -68.73 -11.68
C THR A 160 4.60 -69.38 -13.05
N MET A 161 4.65 -68.60 -14.12
CA MET A 161 4.80 -69.11 -15.48
C MET A 161 6.14 -69.84 -15.67
N PHE A 162 7.24 -69.28 -15.15
CA PHE A 162 8.54 -69.95 -15.17
C PHE A 162 8.53 -71.30 -14.44
N LEU A 163 7.93 -71.36 -13.25
CA LEU A 163 7.80 -72.61 -12.50
C LEU A 163 6.93 -73.63 -13.24
N LEU A 164 5.84 -73.18 -13.86
CA LEU A 164 4.95 -74.02 -14.65
C LEU A 164 5.70 -74.62 -15.87
N SER A 165 6.45 -73.80 -16.61
CA SER A 165 7.29 -74.27 -17.71
C SER A 165 8.31 -75.30 -17.26
N LYS A 166 8.99 -75.06 -16.13
CA LYS A 166 9.94 -76.02 -15.56
C LYS A 166 9.25 -77.34 -15.17
N GLN A 167 8.06 -77.26 -14.58
CA GLN A 167 7.29 -78.45 -14.18
C GLN A 167 6.87 -79.28 -15.40
N PHE A 168 6.44 -78.63 -16.49
CA PHE A 168 6.11 -79.31 -17.74
C PHE A 168 7.34 -80.01 -18.33
N THR A 169 8.51 -79.36 -18.37
CA THR A 169 9.74 -80.01 -18.85
C THR A 169 10.13 -81.21 -17.98
N GLN A 170 9.99 -81.10 -16.65
CA GLN A 170 10.27 -82.22 -15.75
C GLN A 170 9.30 -83.39 -15.97
N TRP A 171 8.00 -83.10 -16.13
CA TRP A 171 7.01 -84.11 -16.44
C TRP A 171 7.27 -84.80 -17.77
N ASP A 172 7.61 -84.05 -18.81
CA ASP A 172 7.98 -84.58 -20.12
C ASP A 172 9.22 -85.49 -20.05
N GLU A 173 10.25 -85.09 -19.30
CA GLU A 173 11.44 -85.92 -19.08
C GLU A 173 11.12 -87.21 -18.30
N THR A 174 10.27 -87.14 -17.28
CA THR A 174 9.83 -88.34 -16.55
C THR A 174 8.96 -89.28 -17.39
N LEU A 175 8.11 -88.73 -18.27
CA LEU A 175 7.33 -89.50 -19.24
C LEU A 175 8.24 -90.23 -20.21
N ARG A 176 9.21 -89.53 -20.82
CA ARG A 176 10.20 -90.14 -21.72
C ARG A 176 10.96 -91.31 -21.07
N LYS A 177 11.45 -91.13 -19.84
CA LYS A 177 12.14 -92.21 -19.09
C LYS A 177 11.25 -93.43 -18.88
N MET A 178 9.97 -93.22 -18.59
CA MET A 178 8.99 -94.30 -18.41
C MET A 178 8.62 -94.99 -19.74
N GLU A 179 8.53 -94.24 -20.83
CA GLU A 179 8.29 -94.75 -22.18
C GLU A 179 9.47 -95.60 -22.68
N GLU A 180 10.70 -95.11 -22.50
CA GLU A 180 11.94 -95.84 -22.79
C GLU A 180 12.06 -97.13 -21.99
N ALA A 181 11.76 -97.09 -20.69
CA ALA A 181 11.78 -98.28 -19.82
C ALA A 181 10.72 -99.33 -20.20
N LYS A 182 9.59 -98.90 -20.79
CA LYS A 182 8.56 -99.80 -21.32
C LYS A 182 8.81 -100.24 -22.77
N GLY A 183 9.88 -99.77 -23.41
CA GLY A 183 10.23 -100.11 -24.79
C GLY A 183 9.28 -99.56 -25.85
N ILE A 184 8.41 -98.61 -25.48
CA ILE A 184 7.48 -97.95 -26.39
C ILE A 184 8.22 -96.69 -26.87
N ARG A 185 8.89 -96.77 -28.02
CA ARG A 185 9.40 -95.54 -28.65
C ARG A 185 8.21 -94.66 -29.08
N PRO A 186 8.22 -93.36 -28.81
CA PRO A 186 7.38 -92.46 -29.57
C PRO A 186 7.88 -92.38 -31.02
N VAL A 187 6.96 -92.51 -31.96
CA VAL A 187 7.14 -92.14 -33.38
C VAL A 187 7.27 -90.60 -33.40
N GLU A 188 8.22 -90.12 -34.22
CA GLU A 188 8.49 -88.69 -34.48
C GLU A 188 7.22 -87.85 -34.72
#